data_AF-A0A8H5C996-F1
#
_entry.id   AF-A0A8H5C996-F1
#
_cell.length_a   1.000
_cell.length_b   1.000
_cell.length_c   1.000
_cell.angle_alpha   90.00
_cell.angle_beta   90.00
_cell.angle_gamma   90.00
#
_symmetry.space_group_name_H-M   'P 1'
#
loop_
_entity.id
_entity.type
_entity.pdbx_description
1 polymer ?
#
loop_
_entity_poly.entity_id
_entity_poly.type
_entity_poly.pdbx_seq_one_letter_code
_entity_poly.pdbx_strand_id
1 'polypeptide(L)'
;MRFKLKLANYHFRIEWGLPTQFNATDAFLNDWADSQKLQYSQDAGWIHWNFKIEISALAGDLARQWSYTEGVRRGYFTRDPAAYHNASVCDQWRNTTST
;
A
#
# COMPACT_ATOMS: atom_id res chain seq x y z
N MET A 1 -21.98 0.26 36.46
CA MET A 1 -20.95 0.36 35.39
C MET A 1 -21.53 -0.22 34.11
N ARG A 2 -21.68 0.57 33.04
CA ARG A 2 -22.08 0.06 31.71
C ARG A 2 -20.82 -0.07 30.86
N PHE A 3 -20.40 -1.29 30.57
CA PHE A 3 -19.42 -1.54 29.50
C PHE A 3 -20.12 -1.33 28.16
N LYS A 4 -19.84 -0.21 27.49
CA LYS A 4 -20.15 -0.08 26.06
C LYS A 4 -19.07 -0.87 25.30
N LEU A 5 -19.40 -2.09 24.88
CA LEU A 5 -18.63 -2.77 23.85
C LEU A 5 -18.82 -1.96 22.57
N LYS A 6 -17.85 -1.13 22.20
CA LYS A 6 -17.78 -0.60 20.83
C LYS A 6 -17.45 -1.80 19.95
N LEU A 7 -18.43 -2.30 19.20
CA LEU A 7 -18.15 -3.14 18.04
C LEU A 7 -17.29 -2.28 17.10
N ALA A 8 -16.00 -2.60 17.03
CA ALA A 8 -15.13 -2.00 16.03
C ALA A 8 -15.57 -2.56 14.67
N ASN A 9 -16.07 -1.69 13.79
CA ASN A 9 -16.38 -2.05 12.41
C ASN A 9 -15.05 -2.12 11.65
N TYR A 10 -14.38 -3.28 11.75
CA TYR A 10 -13.20 -3.55 10.93
C TYR A 10 -13.62 -3.83 9.49
N HIS A 11 -12.99 -3.14 8.55
CA HIS A 11 -13.17 -3.43 7.13
C HIS A 11 -11.97 -4.24 6.64
N PHE A 12 -12.16 -5.06 5.61
CA PHE A 12 -11.06 -5.78 4.98
C PHE A 12 -10.90 -5.27 3.54
N ARG A 13 -9.72 -4.77 3.18
CA ARG A 13 -9.47 -4.20 1.84
C ARG A 13 -9.07 -5.30 0.85
N ILE A 14 -10.05 -5.83 0.14
CA ILE A 14 -9.86 -6.95 -0.80
C ILE A 14 -9.13 -6.58 -2.09
N GLU A 15 -9.17 -5.32 -2.52
CA GLU A 15 -8.59 -4.88 -3.79
C GLU A 15 -7.96 -3.49 -3.66
N TRP A 16 -6.66 -3.40 -3.98
CA TRP A 16 -5.90 -2.17 -4.12
C TRP A 16 -4.62 -2.44 -4.93
N GLY A 17 -3.99 -1.38 -5.44
CA GLY A 17 -2.72 -1.46 -6.16
C GLY A 17 -1.91 -0.17 -6.04
N LEU A 18 -0.85 -0.04 -6.84
CA LEU A 18 -0.04 1.17 -6.92
C LEU A 18 -0.31 2.13 -8.11
N PRO A 19 -1.40 2.00 -8.91
CA PRO A 19 -1.56 2.85 -10.09
C PRO A 19 -1.88 4.29 -9.71
N THR A 20 -1.33 5.23 -10.48
CA THR A 20 -1.52 6.67 -10.33
C THR A 20 -1.83 7.31 -11.67
N GLN A 21 -2.61 8.39 -11.67
CA GLN A 21 -2.94 9.14 -12.90
C GLN A 21 -1.82 10.11 -13.32
N PHE A 22 -0.62 9.96 -12.75
CA PHE A 22 0.58 10.71 -13.07
C PHE A 22 1.78 9.76 -13.15
N ASN A 23 2.87 10.24 -13.75
CA ASN A 23 4.11 9.47 -13.88
C ASN A 23 4.85 9.36 -12.53
N ALA A 24 4.48 8.36 -11.72
CA ALA A 24 5.08 8.11 -10.42
C ALA A 24 6.51 7.60 -10.55
N THR A 25 7.43 8.13 -9.73
CA THR A 25 8.80 7.62 -9.60
C THR A 25 8.85 6.35 -8.75
N ASP A 26 9.94 5.59 -8.82
CA ASP A 26 10.12 4.38 -8.01
C ASP A 26 10.19 4.68 -6.51
N ALA A 27 10.81 5.79 -6.13
CA ALA A 27 10.83 6.27 -4.75
C ALA A 27 9.41 6.60 -4.26
N PHE A 28 8.62 7.30 -5.09
CA PHE A 28 7.22 7.57 -4.77
C PHE A 28 6.43 6.28 -4.59
N LEU A 29 6.59 5.28 -5.48
CA LEU A 29 5.86 4.01 -5.38
C LEU A 29 6.22 3.22 -4.12
N ASN A 30 7.47 3.30 -3.65
CA ASN A 30 7.89 2.69 -2.40
C ASN A 30 7.18 3.33 -1.20
N ASP A 31 7.23 4.66 -1.10
CA ASP A 31 6.54 5.39 -0.03
C ASP A 31 5.02 5.20 -0.11
N TRP A 32 4.46 5.19 -1.33
CA TRP A 32 3.04 4.99 -1.58
C TRP A 32 2.56 3.59 -1.16
N ALA A 33 3.36 2.56 -1.42
CA ALA A 33 3.09 1.20 -0.98
C ALA A 33 2.99 1.10 0.55
N ASP A 34 3.96 1.67 1.27
CA ASP A 34 3.92 1.66 2.73
C ASP A 34 2.79 2.51 3.31
N SER A 35 2.50 3.66 2.70
CA SER A 35 1.39 4.53 3.10
C SER A 35 0.05 3.78 3.05
N GLN A 36 -0.20 3.08 1.94
CA GLN A 36 -1.42 2.29 1.76
C GLN A 36 -1.48 1.12 2.74
N LYS A 37 -0.39 0.35 2.87
CA LYS A 37 -0.33 -0.78 3.82
C LYS A 37 -0.56 -0.32 5.25
N LEU A 38 0.06 0.78 5.69
CA LEU A 38 -0.12 1.32 7.03
C LEU A 38 -1.58 1.67 7.31
N GLN A 39 -2.28 2.25 6.33
CA GLN A 39 -3.69 2.57 6.49
C GLN A 39 -4.56 1.31 6.52
N TYR A 40 -4.31 0.34 5.64
CA TYR A 40 -5.13 -0.87 5.55
C TYR A 40 -4.84 -1.88 6.68
N SER A 41 -3.66 -1.81 7.29
CA SER A 41 -3.31 -2.60 8.47
C SER A 41 -3.92 -2.07 9.78
N GLN A 42 -4.51 -0.86 9.79
CA GLN A 42 -5.33 -0.40 10.93
C GLN A 42 -6.72 -1.08 10.97
N ASP A 43 -7.10 -1.69 9.85
CA ASP A 43 -8.33 -2.41 9.61
C ASP A 43 -8.13 -3.92 9.85
N ALA A 44 -9.00 -4.80 9.35
CA ALA A 44 -8.82 -6.26 9.49
C ALA A 44 -7.71 -6.84 8.60
N GLY A 45 -7.13 -6.04 7.70
CA GLY A 45 -6.09 -6.44 6.76
C GLY A 45 -6.44 -6.12 5.31
N TRP A 46 -5.63 -6.67 4.40
CA TRP A 46 -5.70 -6.33 2.98
C TRP A 46 -5.24 -7.48 2.06
N ILE A 47 -5.68 -7.43 0.80
CA ILE A 47 -5.20 -8.25 -0.32
C ILE A 47 -4.85 -7.31 -1.48
N HIS A 48 -3.65 -7.46 -2.04
CA HIS A 48 -3.20 -6.66 -3.18
C HIS A 48 -3.71 -7.25 -4.50
N TRP A 49 -4.29 -6.41 -5.34
CA TRP A 49 -4.72 -6.77 -6.69
C TRP A 49 -3.66 -6.31 -7.70
N ASN A 50 -2.85 -7.19 -8.29
CA ASN A 50 -2.90 -8.65 -8.34
C ASN A 50 -1.61 -9.26 -7.79
N PHE A 51 -1.58 -10.59 -7.62
CA PHE A 51 -0.35 -11.29 -7.24
C PHE A 51 0.72 -11.20 -8.33
N LYS A 52 0.34 -11.49 -9.58
CA LYS A 52 1.22 -11.43 -10.74
C LYS A 52 0.41 -11.04 -11.97
N ILE A 53 1.02 -10.24 -12.84
CA ILE A 53 0.50 -9.99 -14.19
C ILE A 53 1.57 -10.34 -15.23
N GLU A 54 1.15 -10.44 -16.49
CA GLU A 54 2.04 -10.69 -17.61
C GLU A 54 3.06 -9.56 -17.80
N ILE A 55 4.32 -9.93 -18.09
CA ILE A 55 5.37 -9.01 -18.49
C ILE A 55 5.70 -9.31 -19.94
N SER A 56 5.19 -8.49 -20.85
CA SER A 56 5.40 -8.62 -22.29
C SER A 56 5.39 -7.25 -22.95
N ALA A 57 5.87 -7.18 -24.20
CA ALA A 57 5.87 -5.93 -24.95
C ALA A 57 4.46 -5.33 -25.12
N LEU A 58 3.43 -6.19 -25.22
CA LEU A 58 2.03 -5.77 -25.35
C LEU A 58 1.48 -5.20 -24.03
N ALA A 59 1.83 -5.81 -22.90
CA ALA A 59 1.41 -5.36 -21.57
C ALA A 59 2.18 -4.11 -21.08
N GLY A 60 3.29 -3.75 -21.74
CA GLY A 60 4.13 -2.62 -21.34
C GLY A 60 4.65 -2.78 -19.90
N ASP A 61 4.70 -1.67 -19.16
CA ASP A 61 5.16 -1.66 -17.76
C ASP A 61 4.00 -1.68 -16.75
N LEU A 62 2.84 -2.24 -17.12
CA LEU A 62 1.70 -2.39 -16.20
C LEU A 62 2.10 -3.16 -14.93
N ALA A 63 3.02 -4.12 -15.06
CA ALA A 63 3.47 -4.96 -13.94
C ALA A 63 4.09 -4.14 -12.82
N ARG A 64 4.69 -2.99 -13.14
CA ARG A 64 5.28 -2.09 -12.15
C ARG A 64 4.29 -1.64 -11.07
N GLN A 65 3.02 -1.45 -11.41
CA GLN A 65 2.01 -0.91 -10.49
C GLN A 65 0.93 -1.92 -10.10
N TRP A 66 0.74 -2.98 -10.88
CA TRP A 66 -0.36 -3.93 -10.72
C TRP A 66 0.08 -5.34 -10.31
N SER A 67 1.39 -5.66 -10.32
CA SER A 67 1.90 -6.98 -9.89
C SER A 67 2.59 -6.88 -8.55
N TYR A 68 2.06 -7.57 -7.54
CA TYR A 68 2.64 -7.65 -6.20
C TYR A 68 4.08 -8.21 -6.25
N THR A 69 4.26 -9.33 -6.95
CA THR A 69 5.58 -9.96 -7.12
C THR A 69 6.61 -9.03 -7.78
N GLU A 70 6.17 -8.19 -8.71
CA GLU A 70 7.04 -7.20 -9.35
C GLU A 70 7.37 -6.05 -8.40
N GLY A 71 6.38 -5.58 -7.61
CA GLY A 71 6.62 -4.61 -6.54
C GLY A 71 7.61 -5.12 -5.48
N VAL A 72 7.56 -6.42 -5.12
CA VAL A 72 8.56 -7.05 -4.24
C VAL A 72 9.94 -7.09 -4.92
N ARG A 73 10.00 -7.48 -6.20
CA ARG A 73 11.25 -7.55 -6.97
C ARG A 73 11.93 -6.18 -7.11
N ARG A 74 11.14 -5.12 -7.31
CA ARG A 74 11.61 -3.73 -7.46
C ARG A 74 11.84 -3.01 -6.14
N GLY A 75 11.44 -3.60 -5.01
CA GLY A 75 11.63 -3.03 -3.67
C GLY A 75 10.58 -2.02 -3.25
N TYR A 76 9.41 -1.99 -3.90
CA TYR A 76 8.25 -1.22 -3.41
C TYR A 76 7.59 -1.94 -2.23
N PHE A 77 7.60 -3.28 -2.25
CA PHE A 77 7.14 -4.12 -1.15
C PHE A 77 8.29 -4.89 -0.51
N THR A 78 8.22 -5.05 0.80
CA THR A 78 9.07 -5.95 1.58
C THR A 78 8.77 -7.42 1.27
N ARG A 79 9.76 -8.31 1.44
CA ARG A 79 9.55 -9.76 1.30
C ARG A 79 8.57 -10.32 2.34
N ASP A 80 8.63 -9.80 3.56
CA ASP A 80 7.61 -10.00 4.57
C ASP A 80 6.46 -9.00 4.33
N PRO A 81 5.24 -9.43 3.97
CA PRO A 81 4.13 -8.53 3.69
C PRO A 81 3.74 -7.66 4.89
N ALA A 82 4.01 -8.10 6.13
CA ALA A 82 3.66 -7.38 7.35
C ALA A 82 4.68 -6.27 7.70
N ALA A 83 5.92 -6.38 7.21
CA ALA A 83 6.95 -5.37 7.42
C ALA A 83 6.71 -4.11 6.56
N TYR A 84 7.26 -2.98 6.97
CA TYR A 84 7.28 -1.72 6.21
C TYR A 84 8.74 -1.35 5.93
N HIS A 85 9.01 -0.65 4.83
CA HIS A 85 10.30 0.02 4.65
C HIS A 85 10.41 1.23 5.58
N ASN A 86 9.32 1.98 5.74
CA ASN A 86 9.21 3.15 6.61
C ASN A 86 7.84 3.20 7.30
N ALA A 87 7.77 2.76 8.57
CA ALA A 87 6.55 2.82 9.38
C ALA A 87 6.10 4.26 9.74
N SER A 88 6.96 5.25 9.47
CA SER A 88 6.73 6.69 9.69
C SER A 88 6.55 7.48 8.39
N VAL A 89 6.27 6.80 7.26
CA VAL A 89 6.13 7.46 5.94
C VAL A 89 5.08 8.58 5.92
N CYS A 90 4.04 8.46 6.76
CA CYS A 90 2.98 9.45 6.89
C CYS A 90 3.33 10.64 7.80
N ASP A 91 4.40 10.57 8.60
CA ASP A 91 4.68 11.53 9.70
C ASP A 91 4.91 12.94 9.19
N GLN A 92 5.64 13.06 8.07
CA GLN A 92 5.91 14.32 7.40
C GLN A 92 4.63 15.06 6.94
N TRP A 93 3.52 14.33 6.76
CA TRP A 93 2.23 14.87 6.34
C TRP A 93 1.29 15.15 7.52
N ARG A 94 1.64 14.70 8.73
CA ARG A 94 0.81 14.81 9.93
C ARG A 94 0.92 16.16 10.66
N ASN A 95 1.84 17.05 10.26
CA ASN A 95 1.94 18.36 10.91
C ASN A 95 2.46 19.48 10.00
N THR A 96 1.53 20.16 9.33
CA THR A 96 1.65 21.56 8.91
C THR A 96 0.43 22.32 9.42
N THR A 97 0.29 22.40 10.75
CA THR A 97 -0.45 23.53 11.31
C THR A 97 0.42 24.77 11.06
N SER A 98 0.27 25.39 9.89
CA SER A 98 0.67 26.78 9.70
C SER A 98 -0.24 27.61 10.61
N THR A 99 0.34 28.03 11.73
CA THR A 99 -0.20 29.09 12.60
C THR A 99 -0.49 30.36 11.79
#